data_AF-A0A3Q3G559-F1
#
_entry.id   AF-A0A3Q3G559-F1
#
_cell.length_a   1.000
_cell.length_b   1.000
_cell.length_c   1.000
_cell.angle_alpha   90.00
_cell.angle_beta   90.00
_cell.angle_gamma   90.00
#
_symmetry.space_group_name_H-M   'P 1'
#
loop_
_entity.id
_entity.type
_entity.pdbx_description
1 polymer ?
#
loop_
_entity_poly.entity_id
_entity_poly.type
_entity_poly.pdbx_seq_one_letter_code
_entity_poly.pdbx_strand_id
1 'polypeptide(L)'
;MAHWFHRNPLKATAPVSFNFYGVAGSPAANKICNDLRTTRARLLEMFTDVTCNHEMMKNATDAYFSLLQGFLLPLDGTTQENKMRFIQNFKWTDTLQGNAPSAQQDVVFELVSMAFNVAVWYTKFASRLAGKENVSETEAKDVHRSLKAAAGIFKYLKEVSIPRLITPAEKGRDLETRVIDTYIIQCQAEAQEVTIARAIELKHNATLIAALSFETANFYQKADHTLNTLEPECSSKWRKYLQLKQHFYMAYAYCYHGQTLLASDKCGEAIRSLQEAEKCYSRAEALCKEYRQTKGPGTTAKPSEQLFFLKLGGLIRNTLEKCQRENGFIYFHKVPAEAPQLELKASYGLAEPILFELPPLSEQCTPEVYATFDLTKGAKNDKAKPKEEEVKPVKEPDLKPQKDTGCVVS
;
A
#
# COMPACT_ATOMS: atom_id res chain seq x y z
N MET A 1 0.99 -14.78 -13.21
CA MET A 1 -0.19 -15.23 -12.42
C MET A 1 -0.98 -13.97 -12.09
N ALA A 2 -2.32 -13.95 -12.26
CA ALA A 2 -3.10 -12.79 -11.84
C ALA A 2 -3.20 -12.75 -10.30
N HIS A 3 -3.13 -11.55 -9.72
CA HIS A 3 -3.27 -11.34 -8.28
C HIS A 3 -4.43 -10.40 -7.98
N TRP A 4 -5.04 -10.58 -6.82
CA TRP A 4 -6.02 -9.66 -6.29
C TRP A 4 -5.51 -9.02 -5.01
N PHE A 5 -5.59 -7.70 -4.95
CA PHE A 5 -5.21 -6.90 -3.81
C PHE A 5 -6.34 -5.96 -3.39
N HIS A 6 -6.65 -5.95 -2.10
CA HIS A 6 -7.61 -4.99 -1.55
C HIS A 6 -7.00 -3.59 -1.53
N ARG A 7 -7.81 -2.57 -1.86
CA ARG A 7 -7.41 -1.17 -1.82
C ARG A 7 -8.45 -0.36 -1.04
N ASN A 8 -7.98 0.36 -0.04
CA ASN A 8 -8.72 1.47 0.55
C ASN A 8 -8.73 2.65 -0.45
N PRO A 9 -9.69 3.57 -0.33
CA PRO A 9 -9.81 4.71 -1.25
C PRO A 9 -8.61 5.65 -1.18
N LEU A 10 -8.39 6.41 -2.25
CA LEU A 10 -7.48 7.56 -2.25
C LEU A 10 -7.95 8.63 -1.24
N LYS A 11 -6.98 9.34 -0.65
CA LYS A 11 -7.26 10.52 0.18
C LYS A 11 -7.73 11.67 -0.73
N ALA A 12 -8.71 12.42 -0.26
CA ALA A 12 -9.19 13.65 -0.88
C ALA A 12 -8.67 14.86 -0.09
N THR A 13 -8.54 16.00 -0.75
CA THR A 13 -8.09 17.24 -0.14
C THR A 13 -8.89 18.44 -0.61
N ALA A 14 -8.98 19.47 0.24
CA ALA A 14 -9.50 20.75 -0.19
C ALA A 14 -8.59 21.40 -1.26
N PRO A 15 -9.15 22.15 -2.22
CA PRO A 15 -8.36 23.01 -3.10
C PRO A 15 -7.54 24.02 -2.28
N VAL A 16 -6.32 24.31 -2.75
CA VAL A 16 -5.43 25.30 -2.12
C VAL A 16 -4.97 26.27 -3.20
N SER A 17 -5.27 27.56 -3.02
CA SER A 17 -4.95 28.59 -4.00
C SER A 17 -3.51 29.10 -3.90
N PHE A 18 -2.84 28.89 -2.76
CA PHE A 18 -1.56 29.51 -2.41
C PHE A 18 -1.54 31.03 -2.60
N ASN A 19 -2.70 31.69 -2.54
CA ASN A 19 -2.78 33.14 -2.62
C ASN A 19 -2.60 33.74 -1.22
N PHE A 20 -1.41 34.26 -0.94
CA PHE A 20 -1.08 34.88 0.35
C PHE A 20 -1.25 36.40 0.34
N TYR A 21 -1.97 36.97 -0.63
CA TYR A 21 -2.22 38.41 -0.74
C TYR A 21 -0.92 39.22 -0.65
N GLY A 22 -0.83 40.18 0.28
CA GLY A 22 0.33 41.06 0.45
C GLY A 22 1.59 40.39 0.97
N VAL A 23 1.53 39.10 1.37
CA VAL A 23 2.71 38.39 1.89
C VAL A 23 3.75 38.16 0.80
N ALA A 24 3.34 37.80 -0.42
CA ALA A 24 4.25 37.59 -1.54
C ALA A 24 4.67 38.94 -2.14
N GLY A 25 5.71 39.56 -1.59
CA GLY A 25 6.10 40.93 -1.88
C GLY A 25 6.83 41.16 -3.21
N SER A 26 7.21 40.10 -3.93
CA SER A 26 7.96 40.19 -5.19
C SER A 26 7.31 39.37 -6.33
N PRO A 27 7.58 39.69 -7.61
CA PRO A 27 7.14 38.87 -8.74
C PRO A 27 7.63 37.41 -8.65
N ALA A 28 8.84 37.19 -8.15
CA ALA A 28 9.41 35.85 -7.96
C ALA A 28 8.66 35.05 -6.87
N ALA A 29 8.32 35.68 -5.73
CA ALA A 29 7.51 35.05 -4.69
C ALA A 29 6.10 34.70 -5.19
N ASN A 30 5.48 35.59 -5.97
CA ASN A 30 4.19 35.34 -6.60
C ASN A 30 4.27 34.18 -7.63
N LYS A 31 5.38 34.08 -8.37
CA LYS A 31 5.63 32.95 -9.27
C LYS A 31 5.69 31.62 -8.51
N ILE A 32 6.42 31.54 -7.40
CA ILE A 32 6.47 30.33 -6.55
C ILE A 32 5.07 29.93 -6.09
N CYS A 33 4.25 30.88 -5.64
CA CYS A 33 2.88 30.61 -5.21
C CYS A 33 2.00 30.05 -6.34
N ASN A 34 2.10 30.63 -7.54
CA ASN A 34 1.39 30.15 -8.72
C ASN A 34 1.88 28.75 -9.16
N ASP A 35 3.18 28.51 -9.12
CA ASP A 35 3.79 27.23 -9.46
C ASP A 35 3.40 26.15 -8.43
N LEU A 36 3.37 26.46 -7.13
CA LEU A 36 2.84 25.58 -6.08
C LEU A 36 1.40 25.18 -6.35
N ARG A 37 0.53 26.14 -6.69
CA ARG A 37 -0.87 25.87 -7.03
C ARG A 37 -0.99 24.93 -8.24
N THR A 38 -0.27 25.23 -9.31
CA THR A 38 -0.37 24.48 -10.58
C THR A 38 0.25 23.09 -10.47
N THR A 39 1.42 22.94 -9.85
CA THR A 39 2.06 21.64 -9.62
C THR A 39 1.27 20.76 -8.65
N ARG A 40 0.68 21.33 -7.59
CA ARG A 40 -0.24 20.61 -6.69
C ARG A 40 -1.47 20.09 -7.44
N ALA A 41 -2.12 20.94 -8.23
CA ALA A 41 -3.28 20.56 -9.02
C ALA A 41 -2.91 19.44 -10.01
N ARG A 42 -1.78 19.58 -10.70
CA ARG A 42 -1.28 18.57 -11.64
C ARG A 42 -1.03 17.22 -10.96
N LEU A 43 -0.41 17.20 -9.78
CA LEU A 43 -0.19 15.97 -9.02
C LEU A 43 -1.51 15.32 -8.60
N LEU A 44 -2.48 16.10 -8.15
CA LEU A 44 -3.82 15.61 -7.79
C LEU A 44 -4.55 14.98 -8.99
N GLU A 45 -4.42 15.55 -10.18
CA GLU A 45 -4.97 14.98 -11.43
C GLU A 45 -4.35 13.61 -11.77
N MET A 46 -3.05 13.43 -11.50
CA MET A 46 -2.36 12.16 -11.79
C MET A 46 -2.90 10.98 -10.97
N PHE A 47 -3.55 11.23 -9.82
CA PHE A 47 -4.09 10.15 -9.00
C PHE A 47 -5.26 9.41 -9.66
N THR A 48 -6.04 10.09 -10.50
CA THR A 48 -7.21 9.51 -11.19
C THR A 48 -7.01 9.34 -12.69
N ASP A 49 -5.91 9.86 -13.24
CA ASP A 49 -5.54 9.67 -14.64
C ASP A 49 -5.14 8.20 -14.90
N VAL A 50 -5.98 7.50 -15.65
CA VAL A 50 -5.75 6.09 -16.02
C VAL A 50 -4.52 5.89 -16.90
N THR A 51 -4.06 6.92 -17.60
CA THR A 51 -2.87 6.89 -18.46
C THR A 51 -1.58 7.16 -17.67
N CYS A 52 -1.69 7.60 -16.42
CA CYS A 52 -0.55 7.89 -15.57
C CYS A 52 0.32 6.63 -15.36
N ASN A 53 1.61 6.78 -15.63
CA ASN A 53 2.65 5.77 -15.42
C ASN A 53 3.66 6.25 -14.34
N HIS A 54 4.65 5.42 -14.01
CA HIS A 54 5.64 5.74 -12.98
C HIS A 54 6.39 7.04 -13.22
N GLU A 55 6.73 7.34 -14.47
CA GLU A 55 7.50 8.51 -14.84
C GLU A 55 6.66 9.78 -14.69
N MET A 56 5.41 9.75 -15.18
CA MET A 56 4.47 10.86 -15.02
C MET A 56 4.21 11.17 -13.55
N MET A 57 3.95 10.13 -12.74
CA MET A 57 3.75 10.30 -11.30
C MET A 57 4.99 10.86 -10.61
N LYS A 58 6.18 10.32 -10.92
CA LYS A 58 7.44 10.81 -10.36
C LYS A 58 7.68 12.27 -10.73
N ASN A 59 7.54 12.65 -11.99
CA ASN A 59 7.77 14.01 -12.45
C ASN A 59 6.80 15.01 -11.80
N ALA A 60 5.52 14.65 -11.65
CA ALA A 60 4.54 15.49 -10.96
C ALA A 60 4.83 15.61 -9.45
N THR A 61 5.25 14.50 -8.83
CA THR A 61 5.65 14.46 -7.41
C THR A 61 6.87 15.34 -7.16
N ASP A 62 7.91 15.20 -8.00
CA ASP A 62 9.16 15.94 -7.88
C ASP A 62 8.93 17.44 -8.10
N ALA A 63 8.11 17.81 -9.09
CA ALA A 63 7.76 19.21 -9.37
C ALA A 63 7.06 19.88 -8.19
N TYR A 64 6.13 19.18 -7.53
CA TYR A 64 5.43 19.74 -6.37
C TYR A 64 6.31 19.77 -5.11
N PHE A 65 6.97 18.66 -4.78
CA PHE A 65 7.76 18.56 -3.54
C PHE A 65 9.04 19.38 -3.57
N SER A 66 9.66 19.61 -4.74
CA SER A 66 10.81 20.52 -4.85
C SER A 66 10.45 21.97 -4.48
N LEU A 67 9.22 22.41 -4.77
CA LEU A 67 8.71 23.72 -4.38
C LEU A 67 8.22 23.74 -2.93
N LEU A 68 7.44 22.72 -2.51
CA LEU A 68 6.88 22.64 -1.16
C LEU A 68 7.96 22.63 -0.08
N GLN A 69 9.11 22.02 -0.37
CA GLN A 69 10.28 22.03 0.52
C GLN A 69 10.80 23.43 0.82
N GLY A 70 10.60 24.41 -0.06
CA GLY A 70 10.97 25.79 0.22
C GLY A 70 10.17 26.40 1.37
N PHE A 71 9.01 25.83 1.73
CA PHE A 71 8.24 26.24 2.91
C PHE A 71 8.61 25.44 4.17
N LEU A 72 9.54 24.49 4.06
CA LEU A 72 9.95 23.59 5.15
C LEU A 72 11.40 23.79 5.56
N LEU A 73 12.31 23.87 4.58
CA LEU A 73 13.74 23.93 4.83
C LEU A 73 14.17 25.35 5.20
N PRO A 74 15.11 25.51 6.15
CA PRO A 74 15.77 26.78 6.37
C PRO A 74 16.58 27.13 5.12
N LEU A 75 16.26 28.26 4.50
CA LEU A 75 16.97 28.75 3.32
C LEU A 75 18.04 29.77 3.71
N ASP A 76 17.97 30.34 4.90
CA ASP A 76 18.89 31.35 5.43
C ASP A 76 20.11 30.75 6.15
N GLY A 77 20.30 29.44 6.07
CA GLY A 77 21.40 28.73 6.74
C GLY A 77 21.24 28.58 8.26
N THR A 78 20.07 28.96 8.81
CA THR A 78 19.76 28.72 10.23
C THR A 78 19.31 27.27 10.45
N THR A 79 19.27 26.82 11.71
CA THR A 79 18.65 25.54 12.08
C THR A 79 17.17 25.67 12.41
N GLN A 80 16.57 26.87 12.23
CA GLN A 80 15.19 27.14 12.57
C GLN A 80 14.26 26.71 11.43
N GLU A 81 13.03 26.36 11.78
CA GLU A 81 12.03 26.01 10.76
C GLU A 81 11.68 27.23 9.91
N ASN A 82 11.40 27.00 8.62
CA ASN A 82 11.07 28.08 7.72
C ASN A 82 9.81 28.81 8.21
N LYS A 83 9.86 30.16 8.25
CA LYS A 83 8.74 31.02 8.65
C LYS A 83 7.42 30.73 7.90
N MET A 84 7.52 30.14 6.71
CA MET A 84 6.39 29.78 5.86
C MET A 84 5.70 28.47 6.25
N ARG A 85 6.27 27.65 7.15
CA ARG A 85 5.75 26.32 7.51
C ARG A 85 4.28 26.35 7.95
N PHE A 86 3.87 27.39 8.68
CA PHE A 86 2.53 27.49 9.25
C PHE A 86 1.65 28.51 8.49
N ILE A 87 1.99 28.88 7.25
CA ILE A 87 1.22 29.91 6.53
C ILE A 87 -0.13 29.41 5.99
N GLN A 88 -0.23 28.12 5.69
CA GLN A 88 -1.37 27.55 4.96
C GLN A 88 -2.03 26.43 5.77
N ASN A 89 -3.36 26.47 5.84
CA ASN A 89 -4.16 25.37 6.37
C ASN A 89 -4.46 24.35 5.28
N PHE A 90 -4.19 23.08 5.55
CA PHE A 90 -4.44 21.97 4.64
C PHE A 90 -5.46 21.02 5.24
N LYS A 91 -6.38 20.52 4.42
CA LYS A 91 -7.48 19.64 4.83
C LYS A 91 -7.47 18.37 3.99
N TRP A 92 -7.45 17.20 4.63
CA TRP A 92 -7.34 15.89 3.99
C TRP A 92 -8.30 14.87 4.62
N THR A 93 -8.90 13.99 3.81
CA THR A 93 -9.57 12.78 4.29
C THR A 93 -8.56 11.67 4.53
N ASP A 94 -8.97 10.58 5.19
CA ASP A 94 -8.14 9.42 5.46
C ASP A 94 -8.76 8.14 4.90
N THR A 95 -7.92 7.18 4.56
CA THR A 95 -8.31 5.96 3.86
C THR A 95 -9.34 5.11 4.61
N LEU A 96 -9.37 5.20 5.95
CA LEU A 96 -10.30 4.47 6.82
C LEU A 96 -11.45 5.31 7.37
N GLN A 97 -11.42 6.63 7.23
CA GLN A 97 -12.36 7.56 7.88
C GLN A 97 -13.46 8.09 6.92
N GLY A 98 -13.56 7.51 5.73
CA GLY A 98 -14.53 7.91 4.72
C GLY A 98 -14.38 9.39 4.35
N ASN A 99 -15.47 10.15 4.49
CA ASN A 99 -15.53 11.55 4.06
C ASN A 99 -15.27 12.53 5.20
N ALA A 100 -14.83 12.08 6.38
CA ALA A 100 -14.52 12.97 7.51
C ALA A 100 -13.09 13.51 7.38
N PRO A 101 -12.86 14.77 6.96
CA PRO A 101 -11.51 15.29 6.84
C PRO A 101 -10.91 15.69 8.19
N SER A 102 -9.59 15.77 8.25
CA SER A 102 -8.82 16.46 9.29
C SER A 102 -8.05 17.62 8.66
N ALA A 103 -7.78 18.67 9.43
CA ALA A 103 -7.06 19.84 8.96
C ALA A 103 -5.94 20.23 9.92
N GLN A 104 -4.78 20.60 9.36
CA GLN A 104 -3.68 21.19 10.10
C GLN A 104 -3.07 22.35 9.32
N GLN A 105 -2.76 23.43 10.03
CA GLN A 105 -2.02 24.57 9.50
C GLN A 105 -0.52 24.31 9.58
N ASP A 106 -0.05 23.29 8.84
CA ASP A 106 1.34 22.84 8.83
C ASP A 106 1.68 22.26 7.45
N VAL A 107 2.73 22.79 6.82
CA VAL A 107 3.21 22.29 5.53
C VAL A 107 3.78 20.86 5.63
N VAL A 108 4.26 20.43 6.80
CA VAL A 108 4.67 19.02 7.00
C VAL A 108 3.45 18.11 6.89
N PHE A 109 2.29 18.54 7.39
CA PHE A 109 1.04 17.78 7.26
C PHE A 109 0.61 17.63 5.80
N GLU A 110 0.77 18.67 4.97
CA GLU A 110 0.56 18.58 3.52
C GLU A 110 1.55 17.62 2.85
N LEU A 111 2.85 17.75 3.16
CA LEU A 111 3.90 16.89 2.60
C LEU A 111 3.58 15.42 2.88
N VAL A 112 3.32 15.09 4.14
CA VAL A 112 3.04 13.71 4.57
C VAL A 112 1.75 13.22 3.94
N SER A 113 0.67 14.01 3.95
CA SER A 113 -0.64 13.59 3.41
C SER A 113 -0.61 13.37 1.90
N MET A 114 0.07 14.26 1.15
CA MET A 114 0.24 14.12 -0.29
C MET A 114 1.13 12.92 -0.63
N ALA A 115 2.27 12.76 0.04
CA ALA A 115 3.18 11.64 -0.18
C ALA A 115 2.53 10.30 0.18
N PHE A 116 1.69 10.26 1.22
CA PHE A 116 0.88 9.08 1.54
C PHE A 116 -0.03 8.73 0.36
N ASN A 117 -0.67 9.73 -0.25
CA ASN A 117 -1.53 9.50 -1.41
C ASN A 117 -0.73 9.05 -2.66
N VAL A 118 0.49 9.54 -2.86
CA VAL A 118 1.42 9.03 -3.88
C VAL A 118 1.75 7.55 -3.64
N ALA A 119 2.01 7.15 -2.39
CA ALA A 119 2.22 5.75 -2.05
C ALA A 119 0.97 4.90 -2.32
N VAL A 120 -0.22 5.36 -1.92
CA VAL A 120 -1.50 4.70 -2.23
C VAL A 120 -1.69 4.55 -3.74
N TRP A 121 -1.37 5.58 -4.54
CA TRP A 121 -1.41 5.48 -6.00
C TRP A 121 -0.51 4.37 -6.53
N TYR A 122 0.73 4.24 -6.06
CA TYR A 122 1.61 3.13 -6.47
C TYR A 122 0.99 1.77 -6.14
N THR A 123 0.33 1.62 -4.98
CA THR A 123 -0.37 0.37 -4.65
C THR A 123 -1.55 0.10 -5.59
N LYS A 124 -2.33 1.12 -5.96
CA LYS A 124 -3.48 1.00 -6.87
C LYS A 124 -3.03 0.72 -8.31
N PHE A 125 -1.99 1.39 -8.78
CA PHE A 125 -1.34 1.12 -10.05
C PHE A 125 -0.89 -0.34 -10.14
N ALA A 126 -0.21 -0.85 -9.10
CA ALA A 126 0.19 -2.24 -9.00
C ALA A 126 -1.01 -3.20 -9.03
N SER A 127 -2.07 -2.92 -8.26
CA SER A 127 -3.27 -3.75 -8.22
C SER A 127 -4.00 -3.81 -9.56
N ARG A 128 -4.05 -2.69 -10.29
CA ARG A 128 -4.66 -2.62 -11.62
C ARG A 128 -3.90 -3.48 -12.63
N LEU A 129 -2.56 -3.43 -12.62
CA LEU A 129 -1.74 -4.26 -13.49
C LEU A 129 -1.83 -5.74 -13.12
N ALA A 130 -1.77 -6.05 -11.82
CA ALA A 130 -1.79 -7.43 -11.32
C ALA A 130 -3.14 -8.13 -11.54
N GLY A 131 -4.23 -7.36 -11.64
CA GLY A 131 -5.57 -7.86 -11.89
C GLY A 131 -5.87 -8.21 -13.36
N LYS A 132 -4.96 -7.95 -14.31
CA LYS A 132 -5.15 -8.34 -15.72
C LYS A 132 -5.10 -9.86 -15.87
N GLU A 133 -5.91 -10.41 -16.78
CA GLU A 133 -5.91 -11.86 -17.08
C GLU A 133 -4.53 -12.36 -17.51
N ASN A 134 -3.88 -11.60 -18.41
CA ASN A 134 -2.55 -11.91 -18.96
C ASN A 134 -1.55 -10.82 -18.56
N VAL A 135 -0.99 -10.94 -17.35
CA VAL A 135 0.11 -10.08 -16.89
C VAL A 135 1.40 -10.51 -17.57
N SER A 136 2.00 -9.63 -18.37
CA SER A 136 3.33 -9.84 -18.97
C SER A 136 4.45 -9.80 -17.93
N GLU A 137 5.63 -10.32 -18.26
CA GLU A 137 6.79 -10.26 -17.34
C GLU A 137 7.18 -8.81 -16.99
N THR A 138 7.10 -7.90 -17.95
CA THR A 138 7.34 -6.47 -17.75
C THR A 138 6.34 -5.86 -16.77
N GLU A 139 5.05 -6.18 -16.92
CA GLU A 139 4.02 -5.70 -16.01
C GLU A 139 4.17 -6.31 -14.61
N ALA A 140 4.55 -7.58 -14.49
CA ALA A 140 4.82 -8.20 -13.19
C ALA A 140 6.01 -7.52 -12.47
N LYS A 141 7.06 -7.15 -13.22
CA LYS A 141 8.17 -6.34 -12.69
C LYS A 141 7.70 -4.96 -12.23
N ASP A 142 6.81 -4.33 -12.99
CA ASP A 142 6.22 -3.04 -12.62
C ASP A 142 5.36 -3.13 -11.36
N VAL A 143 4.51 -4.17 -11.23
CA VAL A 143 3.74 -4.45 -10.00
C VAL A 143 4.67 -4.55 -8.80
N HIS A 144 5.69 -5.40 -8.90
CA HIS A 144 6.67 -5.62 -7.84
C HIS A 144 7.43 -4.33 -7.46
N ARG A 145 7.92 -3.57 -8.46
CA ARG A 145 8.62 -2.30 -8.24
C ARG A 145 7.71 -1.26 -7.58
N SER A 146 6.46 -1.17 -8.01
CA SER A 146 5.48 -0.21 -7.48
C SER A 146 5.17 -0.45 -6.01
N LEU A 147 4.95 -1.71 -5.62
CA LEU A 147 4.66 -2.08 -4.23
C LEU A 147 5.86 -1.79 -3.32
N LYS A 148 7.08 -2.10 -3.77
CA LYS A 148 8.30 -1.78 -3.03
C LYS A 148 8.55 -0.26 -2.92
N ALA A 149 8.21 0.51 -3.96
CA ALA A 149 8.28 1.97 -3.93
C ALA A 149 7.26 2.56 -2.93
N ALA A 150 6.03 2.06 -2.94
CA ALA A 150 5.00 2.44 -1.97
C ALA A 150 5.44 2.16 -0.52
N ALA A 151 5.95 0.95 -0.26
CA ALA A 151 6.51 0.57 1.05
C ALA A 151 7.63 1.54 1.48
N GLY A 152 8.47 1.93 0.53
CA GLY A 152 9.56 2.90 0.70
C GLY A 152 9.08 4.28 1.14
N ILE A 153 8.08 4.81 0.43
CA ILE A 153 7.48 6.10 0.75
C ILE A 153 6.84 6.03 2.15
N PHE A 154 6.01 5.02 2.44
CA PHE A 154 5.40 4.89 3.77
C PHE A 154 6.45 4.78 4.90
N LYS A 155 7.54 4.04 4.67
CA LYS A 155 8.64 3.93 5.62
C LYS A 155 9.33 5.27 5.85
N TYR A 156 9.67 6.00 4.79
CA TYR A 156 10.22 7.36 4.90
C TYR A 156 9.28 8.31 5.67
N LEU A 157 7.99 8.25 5.38
CA LEU A 157 7.00 9.07 6.09
C LEU A 157 6.96 8.74 7.58
N LYS A 158 6.92 7.46 7.94
CA LYS A 158 6.94 7.00 9.34
C LYS A 158 8.20 7.45 10.08
N GLU A 159 9.37 7.26 9.47
CA GLU A 159 10.66 7.41 10.16
C GLU A 159 11.15 8.87 10.17
N VAL A 160 10.84 9.65 9.13
CA VAL A 160 11.43 10.98 8.91
C VAL A 160 10.40 12.10 9.00
N SER A 161 9.25 11.97 8.33
CA SER A 161 8.34 13.11 8.16
C SER A 161 7.27 13.23 9.26
N ILE A 162 6.63 12.13 9.65
CA ILE A 162 5.59 12.11 10.70
C ILE A 162 6.12 12.57 12.07
N PRO A 163 7.34 12.19 12.52
CA PRO A 163 7.88 12.69 13.79
C PRO A 163 8.08 14.20 13.85
N ARG A 164 8.08 14.89 12.69
CA ARG A 164 8.19 16.35 12.62
C ARG A 164 6.84 17.06 12.84
N LEU A 165 5.71 16.36 12.81
CA LEU A 165 4.39 16.95 13.05
C LEU A 165 4.28 17.42 14.49
N ILE A 166 3.86 18.68 14.68
CA ILE A 166 3.60 19.23 16.02
C ILE A 166 2.32 18.63 16.60
N THR A 167 1.28 18.56 15.77
CA THR A 167 -0.01 17.98 16.14
C THR A 167 -0.06 16.53 15.67
N PRO A 168 -0.07 15.55 16.58
CA PRO A 168 -0.12 14.14 16.20
C PRO A 168 -1.44 13.81 15.53
N ALA A 169 -1.43 12.76 14.70
CA ALA A 169 -2.63 12.26 14.07
C ALA A 169 -3.58 11.63 15.10
N GLU A 170 -4.89 11.84 14.91
CA GLU A 170 -5.91 11.19 15.72
C GLU A 170 -5.94 9.68 15.49
N LYS A 171 -6.57 8.96 16.43
CA LYS A 171 -6.69 7.51 16.35
C LYS A 171 -7.42 7.09 15.07
N GLY A 172 -6.87 6.10 14.35
CA GLY A 172 -7.46 5.54 13.14
C GLY A 172 -7.31 6.39 11.87
N ARG A 173 -6.54 7.49 11.93
CA ARG A 173 -6.13 8.29 10.76
C ARG A 173 -4.91 7.67 10.08
N ASP A 174 -4.66 8.02 8.84
CA ASP A 174 -3.59 7.41 8.02
C ASP A 174 -2.19 7.62 8.59
N LEU A 175 -1.98 8.77 9.23
CA LEU A 175 -0.68 9.20 9.76
C LEU A 175 -0.40 8.64 11.15
N GLU A 176 -1.31 7.83 11.69
CA GLU A 176 -1.11 7.11 12.96
C GLU A 176 -0.27 5.85 12.73
N THR A 177 0.59 5.51 13.68
CA THR A 177 1.59 4.43 13.57
C THR A 177 1.02 3.10 13.10
N ARG A 178 -0.15 2.68 13.62
CA ARG A 178 -0.75 1.37 13.26
C ARG A 178 -1.19 1.31 11.80
N VAL A 179 -1.76 2.39 11.27
CA VAL A 179 -2.26 2.42 9.89
C VAL A 179 -1.08 2.41 8.92
N ILE A 180 -0.11 3.29 9.12
CA ILE A 180 1.06 3.37 8.23
C ILE A 180 1.93 2.11 8.30
N ASP A 181 2.11 1.50 9.49
CA ASP A 181 2.85 0.24 9.60
C ASP A 181 2.17 -0.90 8.85
N THR A 182 0.84 -0.95 8.92
CA THR A 182 0.08 -1.95 8.16
C THR A 182 0.25 -1.76 6.66
N TYR A 183 0.26 -0.51 6.17
CA TYR A 183 0.54 -0.22 4.76
C TYR A 183 1.95 -0.68 4.32
N ILE A 184 2.98 -0.42 5.13
CA ILE A 184 4.36 -0.88 4.85
C ILE A 184 4.37 -2.41 4.72
N ILE A 185 3.85 -3.11 5.73
CA ILE A 185 3.87 -4.57 5.79
C ILE A 185 3.04 -5.18 4.66
N GLN A 186 1.86 -4.63 4.36
CA GLN A 186 1.03 -5.09 3.25
C GLN A 186 1.75 -4.93 1.90
N CYS A 187 2.40 -3.79 1.65
CA CYS A 187 3.13 -3.58 0.40
C CYS A 187 4.25 -4.62 0.22
N GLN A 188 4.96 -4.97 1.30
CA GLN A 188 5.97 -6.04 1.29
C GLN A 188 5.32 -7.40 1.01
N ALA A 189 4.23 -7.74 1.69
CA ALA A 189 3.52 -9.00 1.51
C ALA A 189 3.02 -9.17 0.06
N GLU A 190 2.40 -8.13 -0.50
CA GLU A 190 1.90 -8.12 -1.87
C GLU A 190 3.02 -8.22 -2.91
N ALA A 191 4.17 -7.58 -2.67
CA ALA A 191 5.35 -7.73 -3.52
C ALA A 191 5.92 -9.16 -3.43
N GLN A 192 5.87 -9.76 -2.24
CA GLN A 192 6.29 -11.13 -2.00
C GLN A 192 5.41 -12.14 -2.78
N GLU A 193 4.12 -11.86 -2.96
CA GLU A 193 3.23 -12.67 -3.80
C GLU A 193 3.74 -12.76 -5.25
N VAL A 194 4.19 -11.64 -5.81
CA VAL A 194 4.73 -11.58 -7.18
C VAL A 194 6.03 -12.38 -7.25
N THR A 195 6.86 -12.30 -6.21
CA THR A 195 8.10 -13.09 -6.11
C THR A 195 7.82 -14.58 -6.05
N ILE A 196 6.81 -15.02 -5.28
CA ILE A 196 6.37 -16.42 -5.23
C ILE A 196 5.89 -16.88 -6.60
N ALA A 197 5.03 -16.10 -7.26
CA ALA A 197 4.52 -16.45 -8.58
C ALA A 197 5.66 -16.62 -9.60
N ARG A 198 6.67 -15.74 -9.56
CA ARG A 198 7.86 -15.85 -10.42
C ARG A 198 8.73 -17.04 -10.04
N ALA A 199 8.90 -17.34 -8.75
CA ALA A 199 9.66 -18.50 -8.30
C ALA A 199 9.04 -19.81 -8.80
N ILE A 200 7.71 -19.90 -8.80
CA ILE A 200 6.96 -21.04 -9.36
C ILE A 200 7.14 -21.12 -10.87
N GLU A 201 7.03 -20.00 -11.58
CA GLU A 201 7.20 -19.94 -13.04
C GLU A 201 8.60 -20.39 -13.49
N LEU A 202 9.63 -19.95 -12.77
CA LEU A 202 11.02 -20.34 -12.99
C LEU A 202 11.36 -21.73 -12.44
N LYS A 203 10.37 -22.47 -11.91
CA LYS A 203 10.53 -23.82 -11.37
C LYS A 203 11.62 -23.94 -10.30
N HIS A 204 11.72 -22.95 -9.42
CA HIS A 204 12.59 -23.04 -8.25
C HIS A 204 12.17 -24.22 -7.33
N ASN A 205 13.07 -24.62 -6.44
CA ASN A 205 12.80 -25.74 -5.55
C ASN A 205 11.58 -25.48 -4.63
N ALA A 206 10.89 -26.56 -4.27
CA ALA A 206 9.69 -26.47 -3.43
C ALA A 206 10.01 -25.88 -2.04
N THR A 207 11.21 -26.12 -1.51
CA THR A 207 11.67 -25.59 -0.22
C THR A 207 11.69 -24.06 -0.19
N LEU A 208 12.24 -23.42 -1.23
CA LEU A 208 12.26 -21.96 -1.33
C LEU A 208 10.84 -21.41 -1.46
N ILE A 209 10.00 -22.01 -2.32
CA ILE A 209 8.62 -21.55 -2.51
C ILE A 209 7.80 -21.67 -1.21
N ALA A 210 7.99 -22.76 -0.46
CA ALA A 210 7.38 -22.95 0.85
C ALA A 210 7.83 -21.87 1.84
N ALA A 211 9.13 -21.58 1.90
CA ALA A 211 9.68 -20.56 2.78
C ALA A 211 9.21 -19.14 2.43
N LEU A 212 9.21 -18.77 1.14
CA LEU A 212 8.67 -17.48 0.68
C LEU A 212 7.19 -17.35 1.05
N SER A 213 6.40 -18.42 0.87
CA SER A 213 4.97 -18.41 1.18
C SER A 213 4.70 -18.31 2.68
N PHE A 214 5.52 -18.97 3.51
CA PHE A 214 5.44 -18.87 4.96
C PHE A 214 5.73 -17.45 5.46
N GLU A 215 6.80 -16.83 4.97
CA GLU A 215 7.14 -15.45 5.31
C GLU A 215 6.06 -14.46 4.84
N THR A 216 5.48 -14.67 3.65
CA THR A 216 4.32 -13.87 3.18
C THR A 216 3.12 -13.99 4.12
N ALA A 217 2.82 -15.21 4.59
CA ALA A 217 1.73 -15.42 5.55
C ALA A 217 2.01 -14.68 6.88
N ASN A 218 3.27 -14.68 7.35
CA ASN A 218 3.69 -13.97 8.55
C ASN A 218 3.59 -12.45 8.39
N PHE A 219 3.93 -11.89 7.23
CA PHE A 219 3.69 -10.47 6.95
C PHE A 219 2.20 -10.12 7.06
N TYR A 220 1.32 -10.90 6.42
CA TYR A 220 -0.12 -10.67 6.52
C TYR A 220 -0.67 -10.83 7.94
N GLN A 221 -0.16 -11.80 8.71
CA GLN A 221 -0.50 -11.96 10.12
C GLN A 221 -0.09 -10.74 10.94
N LYS A 222 1.14 -10.25 10.75
CA LYS A 222 1.67 -9.08 11.44
C LYS A 222 0.85 -7.82 11.11
N ALA A 223 0.47 -7.65 9.85
CA ALA A 223 -0.40 -6.57 9.42
C ALA A 223 -1.78 -6.64 10.11
N ASP A 224 -2.43 -7.80 10.16
CA ASP A 224 -3.72 -7.96 10.87
C ASP A 224 -3.59 -7.65 12.36
N HIS A 225 -2.53 -8.14 13.00
CA HIS A 225 -2.29 -7.90 14.43
C HIS A 225 -2.09 -6.42 14.73
N THR A 226 -1.39 -5.70 13.84
CA THR A 226 -1.14 -4.25 13.97
C THR A 226 -2.46 -3.46 13.99
N LEU A 227 -3.47 -3.88 13.21
CA LEU A 227 -4.80 -3.26 13.18
C LEU A 227 -5.75 -3.72 14.30
N ASN A 228 -5.43 -4.76 15.07
CA ASN A 228 -6.38 -5.40 16.00
C ASN A 228 -6.89 -4.46 17.11
N THR A 229 -6.18 -3.38 17.39
CA THR A 229 -6.54 -2.39 18.43
C THR A 229 -7.26 -1.14 17.88
N LEU A 230 -7.46 -1.08 16.57
CA LEU A 230 -8.29 -0.06 15.93
C LEU A 230 -9.78 -0.43 16.04
N GLU A 231 -10.62 0.57 15.87
CA GLU A 231 -12.07 0.39 15.94
C GLU A 231 -12.54 -0.55 14.81
N PRO A 232 -13.40 -1.54 15.12
CA PRO A 232 -13.88 -2.50 14.12
C PRO A 232 -14.59 -1.84 12.94
N GLU A 233 -15.27 -0.72 13.15
CA GLU A 233 -16.09 -0.03 12.16
C GLU A 233 -15.29 0.42 10.94
N CYS A 234 -14.04 0.84 11.14
CA CYS A 234 -13.17 1.34 10.08
C CYS A 234 -12.16 0.29 9.58
N SER A 235 -11.80 -0.70 10.41
CA SER A 235 -10.71 -1.64 10.12
C SER A 235 -11.16 -3.04 9.71
N SER A 236 -12.39 -3.46 10.02
CA SER A 236 -12.81 -4.87 9.90
C SER A 236 -12.66 -5.44 8.48
N LYS A 237 -13.09 -4.71 7.46
CA LYS A 237 -13.01 -5.20 6.06
C LYS A 237 -11.56 -5.40 5.62
N TRP A 238 -10.69 -4.46 5.97
CA TRP A 238 -9.26 -4.56 5.67
C TRP A 238 -8.62 -5.74 6.41
N ARG A 239 -8.94 -5.92 7.69
CA ARG A 239 -8.50 -7.08 8.48
C ARG A 239 -8.95 -8.41 7.88
N LYS A 240 -10.19 -8.51 7.39
CA LYS A 240 -10.66 -9.74 6.69
C LYS A 240 -9.84 -10.06 5.46
N TYR A 241 -9.40 -9.05 4.70
CA TYR A 241 -8.48 -9.26 3.59
C TYR A 241 -7.12 -9.80 4.07
N LEU A 242 -6.53 -9.20 5.11
CA LEU A 242 -5.24 -9.63 5.66
C LEU A 242 -5.30 -11.06 6.21
N GLN A 243 -6.36 -11.39 6.95
CA GLN A 243 -6.61 -12.75 7.48
C GLN A 243 -6.81 -13.77 6.35
N LEU A 244 -7.56 -13.41 5.31
CA LEU A 244 -7.75 -14.25 4.12
C LEU A 244 -6.39 -14.57 3.49
N LYS A 245 -5.58 -13.55 3.23
CA LYS A 245 -4.28 -13.69 2.59
C LYS A 245 -3.29 -14.47 3.46
N GLN A 246 -3.32 -14.27 4.77
CA GLN A 246 -2.52 -15.04 5.73
C GLN A 246 -2.82 -16.54 5.63
N HIS A 247 -4.08 -16.95 5.71
CA HIS A 247 -4.45 -18.37 5.58
C HIS A 247 -4.19 -18.92 4.17
N PHE A 248 -4.39 -18.10 3.14
CA PHE A 248 -4.13 -18.49 1.75
C PHE A 248 -2.65 -18.80 1.51
N TYR A 249 -1.74 -17.94 1.98
CA TYR A 249 -0.30 -18.16 1.84
C TYR A 249 0.24 -19.22 2.80
N MET A 250 -0.40 -19.42 3.95
CA MET A 250 -0.11 -20.55 4.82
C MET A 250 -0.45 -21.89 4.13
N ALA A 251 -1.56 -21.96 3.38
CA ALA A 251 -1.90 -23.13 2.58
C ALA A 251 -0.86 -23.38 1.47
N TYR A 252 -0.36 -22.33 0.81
CA TYR A 252 0.77 -22.44 -0.13
C TYR A 252 2.02 -23.01 0.55
N ALA A 253 2.38 -22.51 1.73
CA ALA A 253 3.55 -22.95 2.48
C ALA A 253 3.47 -24.45 2.80
N TYR A 254 2.36 -24.92 3.38
CA TYR A 254 2.16 -26.34 3.68
C TYR A 254 2.12 -27.23 2.42
N CYS A 255 1.59 -26.71 1.31
CA CYS A 255 1.53 -27.46 0.05
C CYS A 255 2.94 -27.74 -0.51
N TYR A 256 3.77 -26.70 -0.64
CA TYR A 256 5.14 -26.85 -1.13
C TYR A 256 6.08 -27.52 -0.10
N HIS A 257 5.79 -27.37 1.20
CA HIS A 257 6.47 -28.14 2.24
C HIS A 257 6.15 -29.63 2.10
N GLY A 258 4.90 -30.00 1.84
CA GLY A 258 4.51 -31.38 1.54
C GLY A 258 5.24 -31.96 0.33
N GLN A 259 5.42 -31.16 -0.73
CA GLN A 259 6.24 -31.58 -1.89
C GLN A 259 7.72 -31.79 -1.52
N THR A 260 8.27 -30.95 -0.64
CA THR A 260 9.66 -31.11 -0.13
C THR A 260 9.81 -32.39 0.67
N LEU A 261 8.84 -32.69 1.55
CA LEU A 261 8.83 -33.92 2.36
C LEU A 261 8.69 -35.15 1.47
N LEU A 262 7.83 -35.11 0.46
CA LEU A 262 7.67 -36.21 -0.50
C LEU A 262 8.98 -36.48 -1.25
N ALA A 263 9.66 -35.42 -1.71
CA ALA A 263 10.96 -35.54 -2.38
C ALA A 263 12.07 -36.06 -1.44
N SER A 264 11.85 -36.04 -0.13
CA SER A 264 12.74 -36.60 0.90
C SER A 264 12.27 -37.97 1.40
N ASP A 265 11.39 -38.65 0.64
CA ASP A 265 10.77 -39.93 0.95
C ASP A 265 9.90 -39.95 2.22
N LYS A 266 9.57 -38.79 2.81
CA LYS A 266 8.74 -38.67 4.00
C LYS A 266 7.25 -38.57 3.66
N CYS A 267 6.73 -39.58 2.97
CA CYS A 267 5.38 -39.55 2.40
C CYS A 267 4.24 -39.35 3.44
N GLY A 268 4.33 -40.02 4.61
CA GLY A 268 3.35 -39.85 5.68
C GLY A 268 3.27 -38.42 6.23
N GLU A 269 4.43 -37.78 6.43
CA GLU A 269 4.52 -36.37 6.83
C GLU A 269 4.01 -35.44 5.71
N ALA A 270 4.32 -35.75 4.45
CA ALA A 270 3.83 -35.00 3.30
C ALA A 270 2.30 -34.98 3.20
N ILE A 271 1.64 -36.13 3.43
CA ILE A 271 0.17 -36.23 3.50
C ILE A 271 -0.36 -35.33 4.61
N ARG A 272 0.23 -35.40 5.81
CA ARG A 272 -0.23 -34.59 6.95
C ARG A 272 -0.06 -33.09 6.71
N SER A 273 1.03 -32.68 6.05
CA SER A 273 1.26 -31.30 5.61
C SER A 273 0.17 -30.84 4.65
N LEU A 274 -0.18 -31.65 3.65
CA LEU A 274 -1.20 -31.31 2.65
C LEU A 274 -2.62 -31.28 3.22
N GLN A 275 -2.92 -32.12 4.22
CA GLN A 275 -4.17 -32.02 4.99
C GLN A 275 -4.26 -30.69 5.76
N GLU A 276 -3.14 -30.17 6.28
CA GLU A 276 -3.12 -28.85 6.91
C GLU A 276 -3.27 -27.72 5.89
N ALA A 277 -2.71 -27.89 4.69
CA ALA A 277 -2.92 -26.97 3.57
C ALA A 277 -4.41 -26.86 3.19
N GLU A 278 -5.11 -28.00 3.11
CA GLU A 278 -6.55 -28.05 2.82
C GLU A 278 -7.40 -27.35 3.88
N LYS A 279 -7.08 -27.55 5.17
CA LYS A 279 -7.73 -26.81 6.27
C LYS A 279 -7.52 -25.30 6.17
N CYS A 280 -6.28 -24.87 5.92
CA CYS A 280 -5.96 -23.45 5.74
C CYS A 280 -6.69 -22.85 4.53
N TYR A 281 -6.76 -23.58 3.41
CA TYR A 281 -7.47 -23.17 2.21
C TYR A 281 -8.98 -23.03 2.47
N SER A 282 -9.58 -23.98 3.18
CA SER A 282 -11.00 -23.95 3.56
C SER A 282 -11.32 -22.76 4.48
N ARG A 283 -10.41 -22.44 5.41
CA ARG A 283 -10.53 -21.24 6.25
C ARG A 283 -10.42 -19.95 5.43
N ALA A 284 -9.50 -19.90 4.46
CA ALA A 284 -9.40 -18.76 3.54
C ALA A 284 -10.69 -18.59 2.71
N GLU A 285 -11.33 -19.69 2.29
CA GLU A 285 -12.60 -19.64 1.56
C GLU A 285 -13.74 -19.09 2.42
N ALA A 286 -13.82 -19.49 3.69
CA ALA A 286 -14.77 -18.90 4.64
C ALA A 286 -14.54 -17.39 4.79
N LEU A 287 -13.28 -16.96 4.91
CA LEU A 287 -12.91 -15.54 5.01
C LEU A 287 -13.23 -14.75 3.74
N CYS A 288 -13.22 -15.36 2.54
CA CYS A 288 -13.72 -14.73 1.32
C CYS A 288 -15.20 -14.33 1.45
N LYS A 289 -16.02 -15.20 2.06
CA LYS A 289 -17.45 -14.93 2.30
C LYS A 289 -17.64 -13.84 3.36
N GLU A 290 -16.88 -13.92 4.46
CA GLU A 290 -16.89 -12.90 5.53
C GLU A 290 -16.46 -11.52 4.99
N TYR A 291 -15.38 -11.44 4.21
CA TYR A 291 -14.91 -10.20 3.58
C TYR A 291 -16.00 -9.54 2.72
N ARG A 292 -16.73 -10.35 1.94
CA ARG A 292 -17.80 -9.87 1.06
C ARG A 292 -18.99 -9.29 1.82
N GLN A 293 -19.30 -9.85 2.99
CA GLN A 293 -20.40 -9.40 3.85
C GLN A 293 -20.00 -8.23 4.75
N THR A 294 -18.70 -8.05 4.99
CA THR A 294 -18.16 -6.99 5.85
C THR A 294 -18.23 -5.65 5.13
N LYS A 295 -18.91 -4.67 5.74
CA LYS A 295 -18.88 -3.28 5.29
C LYS A 295 -17.56 -2.64 5.68
N GLY A 296 -17.06 -1.73 4.85
CA GLY A 296 -15.84 -0.99 5.11
C GLY A 296 -15.30 -0.34 3.84
N PRO A 297 -14.17 0.38 3.94
CA PRO A 297 -13.54 1.07 2.82
C PRO A 297 -13.19 0.12 1.66
N GLY A 298 -13.14 0.68 0.44
CA GLY A 298 -12.79 -0.06 -0.77
C GLY A 298 -13.93 -0.89 -1.38
N THR A 299 -13.71 -1.40 -2.58
CA THR A 299 -14.71 -2.14 -3.35
C THR A 299 -14.94 -3.54 -2.78
N THR A 300 -16.16 -4.05 -2.96
CA THR A 300 -16.48 -5.44 -2.59
C THR A 300 -16.16 -6.34 -3.76
N ALA A 301 -15.22 -7.27 -3.55
CA ALA A 301 -14.79 -8.28 -4.51
C ALA A 301 -15.30 -9.68 -4.12
N LYS A 302 -15.12 -10.65 -5.02
CA LYS A 302 -15.43 -12.06 -4.78
C LYS A 302 -14.18 -12.94 -4.96
N PRO A 303 -13.26 -12.96 -3.98
CA PRO A 303 -11.93 -13.54 -4.19
C PRO A 303 -11.94 -15.05 -4.44
N SER A 304 -12.91 -15.77 -3.86
CA SER A 304 -13.06 -17.22 -4.02
C SER A 304 -13.40 -17.66 -5.45
N GLU A 305 -13.99 -16.77 -6.25
CA GLU A 305 -14.33 -17.03 -7.67
C GLU A 305 -13.14 -16.73 -8.61
N GLN A 306 -12.04 -16.17 -8.09
CA GLN A 306 -10.92 -15.71 -8.91
C GLN A 306 -9.90 -16.82 -9.17
N LEU A 307 -9.26 -16.75 -10.34
CA LEU A 307 -8.32 -17.77 -10.82
C LEU A 307 -7.15 -18.04 -9.86
N PHE A 308 -6.65 -17.02 -9.16
CA PHE A 308 -5.56 -17.18 -8.19
C PHE A 308 -5.97 -18.13 -7.05
N PHE A 309 -7.22 -18.04 -6.59
CA PHE A 309 -7.76 -18.84 -5.51
C PHE A 309 -7.99 -20.29 -5.98
N LEU A 310 -8.68 -20.45 -7.12
CA LEU A 310 -9.00 -21.77 -7.69
C LEU A 310 -7.75 -22.59 -8.05
N LYS A 311 -6.69 -21.94 -8.54
CA LYS A 311 -5.42 -22.61 -8.88
C LYS A 311 -4.77 -23.28 -7.66
N LEU A 312 -4.79 -22.63 -6.50
CA LEU A 312 -4.24 -23.21 -5.28
C LEU A 312 -5.06 -24.43 -4.83
N GLY A 313 -6.39 -24.35 -4.86
CA GLY A 313 -7.26 -25.47 -4.49
C GLY A 313 -7.00 -26.71 -5.36
N GLY A 314 -6.86 -26.52 -6.69
CA GLY A 314 -6.48 -27.60 -7.60
C GLY A 314 -5.10 -28.19 -7.31
N LEU A 315 -4.11 -27.33 -7.02
CA LEU A 315 -2.75 -27.76 -6.68
C LEU A 315 -2.71 -28.61 -5.40
N ILE A 316 -3.39 -28.16 -4.33
CA ILE A 316 -3.44 -28.89 -3.05
C ILE A 316 -4.07 -30.26 -3.25
N ARG A 317 -5.25 -30.32 -3.88
CA ARG A 317 -5.99 -31.57 -4.11
C ARG A 317 -5.17 -32.57 -4.93
N ASN A 318 -4.63 -32.15 -6.08
CA ASN A 318 -3.86 -33.02 -6.95
C ASN A 318 -2.57 -33.53 -6.26
N THR A 319 -1.92 -32.69 -5.45
CA THR A 319 -0.71 -33.07 -4.71
C THR A 319 -1.05 -34.04 -3.58
N LEU A 320 -2.17 -33.84 -2.87
CA LEU A 320 -2.63 -34.74 -1.81
C LEU A 320 -2.98 -36.12 -2.36
N GLU A 321 -3.76 -36.17 -3.46
CA GLU A 321 -4.10 -37.42 -4.16
C GLU A 321 -2.83 -38.16 -4.64
N LYS A 322 -1.81 -37.43 -5.11
CA LYS A 322 -0.50 -38.00 -5.46
C LYS A 322 0.17 -38.64 -4.24
N CYS A 323 0.32 -37.90 -3.13
CA CYS A 323 0.96 -38.42 -1.92
C CYS A 323 0.20 -39.63 -1.35
N GLN A 324 -1.14 -39.62 -1.34
CA GLN A 324 -1.95 -40.74 -0.87
C GLN A 324 -1.74 -42.00 -1.72
N ARG A 325 -1.70 -41.86 -3.06
CA ARG A 325 -1.40 -42.98 -3.94
C ARG A 325 0.01 -43.53 -3.71
N GLU A 326 1.02 -42.67 -3.68
CA GLU A 326 2.41 -43.11 -3.44
C GLU A 326 2.56 -43.77 -2.07
N ASN A 327 1.90 -43.26 -1.03
CA ASN A 327 1.92 -43.90 0.27
C ASN A 327 1.21 -45.26 0.29
N GLY A 328 0.13 -45.41 -0.50
CA GLY A 328 -0.62 -46.67 -0.60
C GLY A 328 0.04 -47.75 -1.45
N PHE A 329 0.97 -47.40 -2.34
CA PHE A 329 1.64 -48.35 -3.23
C PHE A 329 3.13 -48.55 -2.94
N ILE A 330 3.82 -47.53 -2.41
CA ILE A 330 5.29 -47.50 -2.31
C ILE A 330 5.73 -47.43 -0.86
N TYR A 331 5.32 -46.39 -0.13
CA TYR A 331 5.95 -46.05 1.15
C TYR A 331 5.32 -46.71 2.38
N PHE A 332 3.99 -46.85 2.41
CA PHE A 332 3.24 -47.36 3.57
C PHE A 332 3.57 -46.65 4.90
N HIS A 333 3.96 -45.37 4.84
CA HIS A 333 4.30 -44.58 6.01
C HIS A 333 3.05 -44.23 6.82
N LYS A 334 3.17 -44.29 8.14
CA LYS A 334 2.12 -43.82 9.04
C LYS A 334 1.99 -42.31 8.91
N VAL A 335 0.76 -41.82 8.73
CA VAL A 335 0.46 -40.38 8.73
C VAL A 335 0.52 -39.86 10.17
N PRO A 336 1.36 -38.87 10.49
CA PRO A 336 1.41 -38.26 11.82
C PRO A 336 0.07 -37.62 12.21
N ALA A 337 -0.24 -37.57 13.50
CA ALA A 337 -1.46 -36.91 13.99
C ALA A 337 -1.33 -35.37 13.96
N GLU A 338 -0.16 -34.86 14.34
CA GLU A 338 0.11 -33.43 14.42
C GLU A 338 0.65 -32.88 13.09
N ALA A 339 0.33 -31.62 12.79
CA ALA A 339 0.88 -30.94 11.62
C ALA A 339 2.38 -30.67 11.81
N PRO A 340 3.18 -30.67 10.73
CA PRO A 340 4.57 -30.23 10.83
C PRO A 340 4.62 -28.77 11.26
N GLN A 341 5.46 -28.43 12.25
CA GLN A 341 5.71 -27.04 12.60
C GLN A 341 6.60 -26.42 11.54
N LEU A 342 6.12 -25.35 10.89
CA LEU A 342 6.88 -24.64 9.87
C LEU A 342 7.83 -23.64 10.55
N GLU A 343 9.12 -23.93 10.52
CA GLU A 343 10.20 -22.99 10.88
C GLU A 343 11.02 -22.63 9.63
N LEU A 344 10.32 -22.23 8.58
CA LEU A 344 10.94 -21.93 7.29
C LEU A 344 11.45 -20.50 7.27
N LYS A 345 12.68 -20.30 6.80
CA LYS A 345 13.24 -18.98 6.51
C LYS A 345 13.66 -18.92 5.05
N ALA A 346 13.20 -17.90 4.34
CA ALA A 346 13.61 -17.70 2.95
C ALA A 346 15.06 -17.20 2.91
N SER A 347 15.93 -17.92 2.20
CA SER A 347 17.35 -17.54 2.06
C SER A 347 17.56 -16.35 1.11
N TYR A 348 16.67 -16.15 0.15
CA TYR A 348 16.71 -15.08 -0.85
C TYR A 348 15.29 -14.69 -1.27
N GLY A 349 15.13 -13.48 -1.84
CA GLY A 349 13.88 -13.05 -2.47
C GLY A 349 12.88 -12.36 -1.55
N LEU A 350 13.27 -11.95 -0.34
CA LEU A 350 12.42 -11.11 0.51
C LEU A 350 12.28 -9.69 -0.06
N ALA A 351 11.05 -9.19 -0.09
CA ALA A 351 10.72 -7.87 -0.61
C ALA A 351 11.04 -6.77 0.41
N GLU A 352 12.12 -6.04 0.15
CA GLU A 352 12.51 -4.87 0.95
C GLU A 352 11.98 -3.56 0.36
N PRO A 353 11.58 -2.57 1.18
CA PRO A 353 11.21 -1.25 0.71
C PRO A 353 12.33 -0.60 -0.12
N ILE A 354 11.98 0.04 -1.23
CA ILE A 354 12.94 0.87 -2.00
C ILE A 354 13.12 2.18 -1.24
N LEU A 355 14.37 2.63 -1.02
CA LEU A 355 14.62 3.90 -0.36
C LEU A 355 13.94 5.04 -1.14
N PHE A 356 13.15 5.84 -0.41
CA PHE A 356 12.53 7.05 -0.94
C PHE A 356 13.25 8.27 -0.38
N GLU A 357 13.55 9.21 -1.27
CA GLU A 357 14.14 10.50 -0.94
C GLU A 357 13.30 11.60 -1.59
N LEU A 358 13.18 12.74 -0.92
CA LEU A 358 12.55 13.91 -1.50
C LEU A 358 13.42 14.45 -2.66
N PRO A 359 12.81 15.06 -3.69
CA PRO A 359 13.56 15.70 -4.75
C PRO A 359 14.44 16.84 -4.19
N PRO A 360 15.49 17.27 -4.90
CA PRO A 360 16.22 18.47 -4.51
C PRO A 360 15.30 19.69 -4.48
N LEU A 361 15.66 20.66 -3.64
CA LEU A 361 14.97 21.95 -3.56
C LEU A 361 14.96 22.62 -4.93
N SER A 362 13.81 23.20 -5.32
CA SER A 362 13.69 23.93 -6.57
C SER A 362 14.66 25.11 -6.63
N GLU A 363 15.31 25.33 -7.77
CA GLU A 363 16.20 26.48 -8.01
C GLU A 363 15.50 27.83 -7.81
N GLN A 364 14.15 27.85 -7.89
CA GLN A 364 13.35 29.04 -7.60
C GLN A 364 13.38 29.44 -6.12
N CYS A 365 13.68 28.49 -5.23
CA CYS A 365 13.62 28.69 -3.79
C CYS A 365 14.94 29.22 -3.22
N THR A 366 15.29 30.45 -3.59
CA THR A 366 16.50 31.10 -3.08
C THR A 366 16.23 31.90 -1.79
N PRO A 367 17.25 32.14 -0.96
CA PRO A 367 17.10 32.92 0.27
C PRO A 367 16.58 34.33 -0.01
N GLU A 368 17.00 34.95 -1.11
CA GLU A 368 16.60 36.31 -1.52
C GLU A 368 15.12 36.36 -1.85
N VAL A 369 14.58 35.38 -2.57
CA VAL A 369 13.15 35.32 -2.89
C VAL A 369 12.34 35.11 -1.61
N TYR A 370 12.81 34.24 -0.72
CA TYR A 370 12.14 33.96 0.55
C TYR A 370 12.18 35.10 1.57
N ALA A 371 13.19 35.97 1.49
CA ALA A 371 13.23 37.23 2.23
C ALA A 371 12.06 38.16 1.85
N THR A 372 11.56 38.07 0.61
CA THR A 372 10.42 38.89 0.14
C THR A 372 9.05 38.42 0.60
N PHE A 373 8.94 37.26 1.25
CA PHE A 373 7.72 36.85 1.93
C PHE A 373 7.59 37.58 3.28
N ASP A 374 6.64 38.50 3.37
CA ASP A 374 6.40 39.35 4.54
C ASP A 374 5.09 38.94 5.25
N LEU A 375 5.21 38.12 6.29
CA LEU A 375 4.06 37.61 7.05
C LEU A 375 3.27 38.73 7.74
N THR A 376 3.84 39.94 7.92
CA THR A 376 3.12 41.08 8.50
C THR A 376 2.11 41.69 7.54
N LYS A 377 2.23 41.39 6.24
CA LYS A 377 1.35 41.85 5.15
C LYS A 377 0.28 40.81 4.77
N GLY A 378 0.11 39.78 5.60
CA GLY A 378 -1.02 38.85 5.51
C GLY A 378 -2.36 39.56 5.56
N ALA A 379 -3.40 38.90 5.03
CA ALA A 379 -4.76 39.40 5.09
C ALA A 379 -5.10 39.78 6.56
N LYS A 380 -5.26 41.08 6.83
CA LYS A 380 -5.76 41.58 8.11
C LYS A 380 -7.19 41.05 8.27
N ASN A 381 -7.36 39.96 9.02
CA ASN A 381 -8.66 39.41 9.45
C ASN A 381 -9.79 39.64 8.44
N ASP A 382 -9.82 38.85 7.36
CA ASP A 382 -11.10 38.66 6.69
C ASP A 382 -12.03 37.97 7.69
N LYS A 383 -12.91 38.77 8.30
CA LYS A 383 -14.06 38.32 9.10
C LYS A 383 -15.10 37.54 8.27
N ALA A 384 -14.80 37.25 7.02
CA ALA A 384 -15.53 36.25 6.26
C ALA A 384 -15.04 34.87 6.73
N LYS A 385 -15.90 34.13 7.44
CA LYS A 385 -15.71 32.68 7.59
C LYS A 385 -15.37 32.15 6.18
N PRO A 386 -14.21 31.51 5.96
CA PRO A 386 -13.97 30.83 4.72
C PRO A 386 -15.18 29.91 4.53
N LYS A 387 -15.88 30.01 3.38
CA LYS A 387 -16.84 28.98 3.02
C LYS A 387 -16.08 27.68 3.14
N GLU A 388 -16.47 26.81 4.08
CA GLU A 388 -15.86 25.49 4.18
C GLU A 388 -16.18 24.78 2.86
N GLU A 389 -15.23 24.81 1.93
CA GLU A 389 -15.31 23.97 0.75
C GLU A 389 -15.27 22.53 1.23
N GLU A 390 -16.38 21.85 0.99
CA GLU A 390 -16.57 20.44 1.32
C GLU A 390 -15.52 19.63 0.57
N VAL A 391 -14.75 18.80 1.29
CA VAL A 391 -13.76 17.92 0.67
C VAL A 391 -14.49 16.81 -0.07
N LYS A 392 -14.59 16.95 -1.38
CA LYS A 392 -15.25 15.96 -2.23
C LYS A 392 -14.39 14.71 -2.32
N PRO A 393 -14.97 13.50 -2.16
CA PRO A 393 -14.24 12.26 -2.35
C PRO A 393 -13.59 12.20 -3.73
N VAL A 394 -12.41 11.58 -3.82
CA VAL A 394 -11.76 11.35 -5.10
C VAL A 394 -12.64 10.41 -5.92
N LYS A 395 -13.07 10.88 -7.10
CA LYS A 395 -13.80 10.02 -8.05
C LYS A 395 -12.80 9.13 -8.77
N GLU A 396 -12.57 7.94 -8.23
CA GLU A 396 -11.69 6.96 -8.84
C GLU A 396 -12.30 6.42 -10.14
N PRO A 397 -11.49 6.18 -11.18
CA PRO A 397 -12.01 5.69 -12.46
C PRO A 397 -12.66 4.31 -12.29
N ASP A 398 -13.86 4.14 -12.85
CA ASP A 398 -14.53 2.84 -12.90
C ASP A 398 -13.75 1.91 -13.84
N LEU A 399 -12.83 1.11 -13.30
CA LEU A 399 -12.17 0.07 -14.09
C LEU A 399 -13.18 -1.07 -14.28
N LYS A 400 -13.68 -1.20 -15.52
CA LYS A 400 -14.64 -2.25 -15.87
C LYS A 400 -14.13 -3.62 -15.40
N PRO A 401 -14.96 -4.43 -14.72
CA PRO A 401 -14.55 -5.78 -14.35
C PRO A 401 -14.25 -6.58 -15.62
N GLN A 402 -13.02 -7.09 -15.76
CA GLN A 402 -12.74 -8.11 -16.76
C GLN A 402 -13.54 -9.36 -16.39
N LYS A 403 -14.27 -9.91 -17.37
CA LYS A 403 -15.34 -10.91 -17.18
C LYS A 403 -14.89 -12.12 -16.33
N ASP A 404 -13.60 -12.47 -16.34
CA ASP A 404 -13.08 -13.64 -15.63
C ASP A 404 -12.18 -13.31 -14.42
N THR A 405 -12.00 -12.03 -14.08
CA THR A 405 -11.14 -11.63 -12.94
C THR A 405 -11.93 -11.23 -11.70
N GLY A 406 -13.23 -10.93 -11.80
CA GLY A 406 -14.07 -10.50 -10.67
C GLY A 406 -13.54 -9.27 -9.90
N CYS A 407 -12.49 -8.61 -10.42
CA CYS A 407 -11.83 -7.46 -9.82
C CYS A 407 -12.60 -6.20 -10.23
N VAL A 408 -13.29 -5.58 -9.28
CA VAL A 408 -13.61 -4.16 -9.37
C VAL A 408 -12.43 -3.42 -8.79
N VAL A 409 -11.48 -3.01 -9.64
CA VAL A 409 -10.46 -2.06 -9.21
C VAL A 409 -11.12 -0.69 -9.30
N SER A 410 -11.52 -0.14 -8.17
CA SER A 410 -11.82 1.30 -8.05
C SER A 410 -10.78 1.88 -7.11
#